data_AF-A0A2T9YK55-F1
#
_entry.id   AF-A0A2T9YK55-F1
#
_cell.length_a   1.000
_cell.length_b   1.000
_cell.length_c   1.000
_cell.angle_alpha   90.00
_cell.angle_beta   90.00
_cell.angle_gamma   90.00
#
_symmetry.space_group_name_H-M   'P 1'
#
loop_
_entity.id
_entity.type
_entity.pdbx_description
1 polymer ?
#
loop_
_entity_poly.entity_id
_entity_poly.type
_entity_poly.pdbx_seq_one_letter_code
_entity_poly.pdbx_strand_id
1 'polypeptide(L)'
;MNTILQKYQSNDKYGALNINEKGITLLDGKYPSPLETLKYIHVDLERYDRYWHKEVDLELATLYSEIPSTYRIPLEDSKKLMSIIETYSIKFGENSNISEKGAIGMFPLSTLYFKQSCVPNCVYYGDNSGILYFRSTTKIKAGTTLTVSHINHYQTREARQKELYLKYQYWCSCLRCGEPMETSSDKLISGVGCVKCFKGVMYLPSKKKQKSLKITNSYLKKDISSFKNFSENLNLISEFKANEIRPGISIYEKSRTLAESLYKEDIHVNMFDDCNCAIIKDNSSGSGIFGNSIKSEKENQREIDNDTQECKYNHMEIPIKNLMVCDTCENIATKSSTESILKVCNQLLKNGIDAYRATDLNLAISKFSIIISCFEKQKIISKFNTIILEAYQLLEKCCNLKGDMIRAFYYQKEVVKLYENSGVLPRISLDMLAARIKLIESYILFTSTIKSKKLEFSNYLLKKYGNIVKENFEKAQTEIKIIFGEKSFLRKHLETLKLFANNNNRYLNNKENTEFKKESKSNENQNQKNDDSEKKVIIYKNNPFRDLFQKNVIQQNTKIKNLVFQPRKK
;
A
#
# COMPACT_ATOMS: atom_id res chain seq x y z
N MET A 1 -32.01 -19.70 -21.02
CA MET A 1 -31.44 -19.11 -22.26
C MET A 1 -32.48 -18.84 -23.34
N ASN A 2 -33.34 -19.80 -23.71
CA ASN A 2 -34.34 -19.60 -24.78
C ASN A 2 -35.39 -18.51 -24.51
N THR A 3 -35.78 -18.29 -23.24
CA THR A 3 -36.68 -17.19 -22.85
C THR A 3 -36.02 -15.80 -22.97
N ILE A 4 -34.69 -15.74 -22.92
CA ILE A 4 -33.92 -14.50 -23.15
C ILE A 4 -33.75 -14.27 -24.67
N LEU A 5 -33.49 -15.34 -25.44
CA LEU A 5 -33.35 -15.27 -26.90
C LEU A 5 -34.66 -14.91 -27.62
N GLN A 6 -35.82 -15.42 -27.17
CA GLN A 6 -37.13 -15.08 -27.75
C GLN A 6 -37.55 -13.62 -27.50
N LYS A 7 -37.09 -12.99 -26.41
CA LYS A 7 -37.26 -11.54 -26.20
C LYS A 7 -36.26 -10.69 -26.99
N TYR A 8 -35.15 -11.28 -27.42
CA TYR A 8 -34.10 -10.62 -28.20
C TYR A 8 -34.43 -10.53 -29.70
N GLN A 9 -35.10 -11.54 -30.26
CA GLN A 9 -35.43 -11.60 -31.69
C GLN A 9 -36.66 -10.76 -32.09
N SER A 10 -37.46 -10.28 -31.13
CA SER A 10 -38.70 -9.53 -31.40
C SER A 10 -38.56 -8.00 -31.28
N ASN A 11 -37.36 -7.47 -31.03
CA ASN A 11 -37.11 -6.02 -30.93
C ASN A 11 -36.06 -5.55 -31.94
N ASP A 12 -36.52 -5.12 -33.12
CA ASP A 12 -35.79 -4.36 -34.16
C ASP A 12 -35.34 -2.94 -33.68
N LYS A 13 -35.08 -2.77 -32.39
CA LYS A 13 -34.72 -1.48 -31.77
C LYS A 13 -33.39 -1.54 -31.02
N TYR A 14 -32.42 -2.30 -31.52
CA TYR A 14 -31.03 -2.01 -31.18
C TYR A 14 -30.59 -0.78 -31.95
N GLY A 15 -30.92 0.36 -31.34
CA GLY A 15 -30.65 1.68 -31.88
C GLY A 15 -29.18 1.82 -32.26
N ALA A 16 -28.99 2.46 -33.41
CA ALA A 16 -27.82 3.28 -33.67
C ALA A 16 -27.39 3.98 -32.36
N LEU A 17 -26.07 4.04 -32.13
CA LEU A 17 -25.43 4.92 -31.15
C LEU A 17 -26.07 6.31 -31.26
N ASN A 18 -27.11 6.56 -30.47
CA ASN A 18 -27.86 7.79 -30.57
C ASN A 18 -27.08 8.81 -29.76
N ILE A 19 -26.16 9.49 -30.46
CA ILE A 19 -25.43 10.64 -29.94
C ILE A 19 -26.48 11.72 -29.73
N ASN A 20 -26.96 11.87 -28.51
CA ASN A 20 -27.78 13.02 -28.16
C ASN A 20 -26.94 14.31 -28.32
N GLU A 21 -27.61 15.43 -28.59
CA GLU A 21 -27.01 16.77 -28.80
C GLU A 21 -26.15 17.29 -27.62
N LYS A 22 -26.05 16.51 -26.52
CA LYS A 22 -25.22 16.80 -25.35
C LYS A 22 -23.96 15.94 -25.23
N GLY A 23 -23.67 15.07 -26.21
CA GLY A 23 -22.42 14.31 -26.27
C GLY A 23 -22.26 13.24 -25.18
N ILE A 24 -23.35 12.73 -24.61
CA ILE A 24 -23.32 11.65 -23.61
C ILE A 24 -23.78 10.36 -24.29
N THR A 25 -22.85 9.46 -24.58
CA THR A 25 -23.18 8.08 -24.97
C THR A 25 -23.66 7.32 -23.73
N LEU A 26 -24.98 7.30 -23.52
CA LEU A 26 -25.62 6.40 -22.57
C LEU A 26 -25.74 5.01 -23.21
N LEU A 27 -24.85 4.08 -22.85
CA LEU A 27 -25.25 2.67 -22.79
C LEU A 27 -26.14 2.55 -21.55
N ASP A 28 -27.44 2.86 -21.71
CA ASP A 28 -28.38 3.15 -20.61
C ASP A 28 -28.66 1.98 -19.65
N GLY A 29 -27.82 0.94 -19.54
CA GLY A 29 -28.03 -0.23 -18.68
C GLY A 29 -29.34 -1.01 -18.90
N LYS A 30 -30.25 -0.48 -19.74
CA LYS A 30 -31.56 -1.02 -20.13
C LYS A 30 -31.42 -2.24 -21.02
N TYR A 31 -30.30 -2.34 -21.71
CA TYR A 31 -29.99 -3.45 -22.60
C TYR A 31 -28.82 -4.22 -22.00
N PRO A 32 -28.96 -5.55 -21.80
CA PRO A 32 -27.84 -6.38 -21.40
C PRO A 32 -26.70 -6.22 -22.41
N SER A 33 -25.44 -6.30 -21.94
CA SER A 33 -24.32 -6.46 -22.86
C SER A 33 -24.61 -7.67 -23.75
N PRO A 34 -24.64 -7.52 -25.09
CA PRO A 34 -24.99 -8.65 -25.94
C PRO A 34 -23.96 -9.76 -25.72
N LEU A 35 -24.40 -10.94 -25.25
CA LEU A 35 -23.49 -12.06 -24.99
C LEU A 35 -22.72 -12.48 -26.23
N GLU A 36 -23.28 -12.21 -27.42
CA GLU A 36 -22.60 -12.39 -28.70
C GLU A 36 -21.26 -11.67 -28.79
N THR A 37 -21.06 -10.58 -28.03
CA THR A 37 -19.79 -9.86 -28.03
C THR A 37 -18.63 -10.65 -27.43
N LEU A 38 -18.91 -11.71 -26.65
CA LEU A 38 -17.88 -12.64 -26.16
C LEU A 38 -17.09 -13.26 -27.31
N LYS A 39 -17.69 -13.46 -28.49
CA LYS A 39 -17.01 -14.02 -29.67
C LYS A 39 -15.91 -13.12 -30.24
N TYR A 40 -15.91 -11.83 -29.87
CA TYR A 40 -14.89 -10.86 -30.28
C TYR A 40 -13.78 -10.71 -29.23
N ILE A 41 -13.89 -11.36 -28.08
CA ILE A 41 -12.83 -11.34 -27.07
C ILE A 41 -11.79 -12.35 -27.46
N HIS A 42 -10.61 -11.86 -27.82
CA HIS A 42 -9.47 -12.71 -28.13
C HIS A 42 -8.87 -13.28 -26.85
N VAL A 43 -8.61 -14.59 -26.85
CA VAL A 43 -7.89 -15.31 -25.81
C VAL A 43 -6.89 -16.26 -26.45
N ASP A 44 -5.71 -16.30 -25.88
CA ASP A 44 -4.64 -17.19 -26.30
C ASP A 44 -4.62 -18.41 -25.37
N LEU A 45 -5.12 -19.55 -25.86
CA LEU A 45 -5.14 -20.79 -25.08
C LEU A 45 -3.75 -21.40 -24.89
N GLU A 46 -2.80 -21.06 -25.75
CA GLU A 46 -1.44 -21.62 -25.71
C GLU A 46 -0.65 -21.10 -24.51
N ARG A 47 -1.08 -19.97 -23.92
CA ARG A 47 -0.45 -19.40 -22.72
C ARG A 47 -0.61 -20.27 -21.47
N TYR A 48 -1.62 -21.13 -21.46
CA TYR A 48 -1.94 -21.95 -20.31
C TYR A 48 -1.13 -23.22 -20.33
N ASP A 49 -0.51 -23.55 -19.20
CA ASP A 49 0.28 -24.75 -19.10
C ASP A 49 -0.59 -26.01 -19.07
N ARG A 50 0.06 -27.18 -19.20
CA ARG A 50 -0.62 -28.48 -19.15
C ARG A 50 -1.37 -28.72 -17.84
N TYR A 51 -0.96 -28.06 -16.76
CA TYR A 51 -1.60 -28.21 -15.46
C TYR A 51 -2.97 -27.51 -15.47
N TRP A 52 -3.04 -26.27 -15.93
CA TRP A 52 -4.29 -25.54 -16.09
C TRP A 52 -5.29 -26.28 -16.98
N HIS A 53 -4.83 -26.78 -18.14
CA HIS A 53 -5.71 -27.53 -19.06
C HIS A 53 -6.32 -28.76 -18.39
N LYS A 54 -5.52 -29.47 -17.57
CA LYS A 54 -5.98 -30.64 -16.81
C LYS A 54 -6.99 -30.25 -15.72
N GLU A 55 -6.76 -29.15 -15.00
CA GLU A 55 -7.71 -28.65 -14.01
C GLU A 55 -9.04 -28.27 -14.66
N VAL A 56 -8.99 -27.52 -15.77
CA VAL A 56 -10.20 -27.13 -16.51
C VAL A 56 -10.94 -28.34 -17.07
N ASP A 57 -10.24 -29.37 -17.57
CA ASP A 57 -10.89 -30.61 -18.01
C ASP A 57 -11.64 -31.32 -16.87
N LEU A 58 -11.06 -31.34 -15.67
CA LEU A 58 -11.71 -31.91 -14.48
C LEU A 58 -12.92 -31.08 -14.04
N GLU A 59 -12.79 -29.76 -13.99
CA GLU A 59 -13.87 -28.84 -13.61
C GLU A 59 -15.03 -28.91 -14.61
N LEU A 60 -14.74 -28.95 -15.91
CA LEU A 60 -15.74 -29.08 -16.96
C LEU A 60 -16.43 -30.45 -16.91
N ALA A 61 -15.72 -31.53 -16.60
CA ALA A 61 -16.32 -32.84 -16.42
C ALA A 61 -17.31 -32.84 -15.24
N THR A 62 -16.94 -32.24 -14.11
CA THR A 62 -17.85 -32.04 -12.97
C THR A 62 -19.05 -31.18 -13.37
N LEU A 63 -18.83 -30.01 -13.98
CA LEU A 63 -19.90 -29.13 -14.43
C LEU A 63 -20.87 -29.85 -15.38
N TYR A 64 -20.35 -30.61 -16.34
CA TYR A 64 -21.14 -31.35 -17.32
C TYR A 64 -21.94 -32.49 -16.71
N SER A 65 -21.49 -33.06 -15.59
CA SER A 65 -22.28 -34.03 -14.83
C SER A 65 -23.52 -33.40 -14.17
N GLU A 66 -23.47 -32.10 -13.88
CA GLU A 66 -24.54 -31.37 -13.19
C GLU A 66 -25.48 -30.61 -14.14
N ILE A 67 -25.01 -30.18 -15.32
CA ILE A 67 -25.83 -29.43 -16.28
C ILE A 67 -26.50 -30.35 -17.31
N PRO A 68 -27.75 -30.04 -17.73
CA PRO A 68 -28.42 -30.75 -18.81
C PRO A 68 -27.60 -30.76 -20.11
N SER A 69 -27.67 -31.86 -20.86
CA SER A 69 -26.94 -32.02 -22.13
C SER A 69 -27.26 -30.93 -23.17
N THR A 70 -28.46 -30.36 -23.11
CA THR A 70 -28.90 -29.24 -23.97
C THR A 70 -28.13 -27.93 -23.74
N TYR A 71 -27.41 -27.80 -22.63
CA TYR A 71 -26.56 -26.64 -22.32
C TYR A 71 -25.06 -26.92 -22.46
N ARG A 72 -24.67 -28.14 -22.83
CA ARG A 72 -23.28 -28.48 -23.08
C ARG A 72 -22.85 -27.92 -24.44
N ILE A 73 -21.62 -27.41 -24.52
CA ILE A 73 -21.00 -26.92 -25.75
C ILE A 73 -19.76 -27.78 -26.04
N PRO A 74 -19.13 -27.66 -27.22
CA PRO A 74 -17.88 -28.36 -27.48
C PRO A 74 -16.83 -28.08 -26.38
N LEU A 75 -16.03 -29.10 -26.03
CA LEU A 75 -15.01 -28.98 -24.98
C LEU A 75 -14.04 -27.81 -25.28
N GLU A 76 -13.64 -27.68 -26.53
CA GLU A 76 -12.76 -26.61 -26.99
C GLU A 76 -13.36 -25.22 -26.76
N ASP A 77 -14.65 -25.04 -27.04
CA ASP A 77 -15.36 -23.78 -26.82
C ASP A 77 -15.55 -23.49 -25.33
N SER A 78 -15.68 -24.54 -24.51
CA SER A 78 -15.71 -24.39 -23.05
C SER A 78 -14.38 -23.94 -22.48
N LYS A 79 -13.26 -24.48 -22.97
CA LYS A 79 -11.92 -24.02 -22.60
C LYS A 79 -11.71 -22.56 -22.99
N LYS A 80 -12.13 -22.17 -24.20
CA LYS A 80 -12.12 -20.77 -24.64
C LYS A 80 -12.93 -19.89 -23.69
N LEU A 81 -14.17 -20.28 -23.37
CA LEU A 81 -15.02 -19.52 -22.46
C LEU A 81 -14.41 -19.40 -21.06
N MET A 82 -13.85 -20.49 -20.52
CA MET A 82 -13.20 -20.48 -19.21
C MET A 82 -11.99 -19.55 -19.20
N SER A 83 -11.18 -19.56 -20.27
CA SER A 83 -10.06 -18.62 -20.40
C SER A 83 -10.52 -17.16 -20.46
N ILE A 84 -11.62 -16.87 -21.14
CA ILE A 84 -12.22 -15.52 -21.18
C ILE A 84 -12.65 -15.10 -19.77
N ILE A 85 -13.33 -15.98 -19.04
CA ILE A 85 -13.80 -15.72 -17.67
C ILE A 85 -12.61 -15.44 -16.76
N GLU A 86 -11.59 -16.29 -16.76
CA GLU A 86 -10.43 -16.12 -15.89
C GLU A 86 -9.64 -14.84 -16.21
N THR A 87 -9.53 -14.50 -17.50
CA THR A 87 -8.79 -13.31 -17.95
C THR A 87 -9.52 -12.02 -17.63
N TYR A 88 -10.80 -11.95 -18.00
CA TYR A 88 -11.52 -10.68 -18.15
C TYR A 88 -12.66 -10.51 -17.17
N SER A 89 -12.93 -11.49 -16.32
CA SER A 89 -13.91 -11.30 -15.28
C SER A 89 -13.45 -10.26 -14.26
N ILE A 90 -14.41 -9.51 -13.78
CA ILE A 90 -14.22 -8.47 -12.77
C ILE A 90 -14.82 -9.01 -11.46
N LYS A 91 -14.11 -8.82 -10.36
CA LYS A 91 -14.61 -9.15 -9.02
C LYS A 91 -15.51 -8.01 -8.51
N PHE A 92 -16.68 -8.37 -8.00
CA PHE A 92 -17.71 -7.50 -7.43
C PHE A 92 -17.99 -7.87 -5.97
N GLY A 93 -18.51 -6.91 -5.22
CA GLY A 93 -18.98 -7.15 -3.84
C GLY A 93 -17.94 -6.91 -2.75
N GLU A 94 -16.70 -6.55 -3.10
CA GLU A 94 -15.69 -6.10 -2.14
C GLU A 94 -15.92 -4.63 -1.72
N ASN A 95 -17.14 -4.31 -1.27
CA ASN A 95 -17.36 -3.07 -0.55
C ASN A 95 -16.88 -3.30 0.89
N SER A 96 -15.65 -2.84 1.18
CA SER A 96 -15.05 -2.71 2.52
C SER A 96 -14.86 -4.01 3.32
N ASN A 97 -13.63 -4.52 3.40
CA ASN A 97 -13.05 -5.34 4.49
C ASN A 97 -13.87 -6.51 5.10
N ILE A 98 -14.97 -6.93 4.48
CA ILE A 98 -15.93 -7.89 5.03
C ILE A 98 -16.26 -8.92 3.95
N SER A 99 -15.76 -10.14 4.19
CA SER A 99 -16.10 -11.41 3.54
C SER A 99 -15.48 -11.72 2.16
N GLU A 100 -14.75 -12.83 2.13
CA GLU A 100 -14.14 -13.53 0.98
C GLU A 100 -15.17 -14.02 -0.07
N LYS A 101 -16.44 -13.63 0.01
CA LYS A 101 -17.48 -14.01 -0.95
C LYS A 101 -17.70 -12.89 -1.96
N GLY A 102 -16.64 -12.58 -2.72
CA GLY A 102 -16.78 -11.75 -3.91
C GLY A 102 -17.60 -12.50 -4.97
N ALA A 103 -18.47 -11.78 -5.69
CA ALA A 103 -19.04 -12.28 -6.94
C ALA A 103 -18.04 -12.02 -8.07
N ILE A 104 -18.08 -12.85 -9.11
CA ILE A 104 -17.32 -12.62 -10.34
C ILE A 104 -18.34 -12.31 -11.42
N GLY A 105 -18.11 -11.24 -12.18
CA GLY A 105 -19.02 -10.82 -13.24
C GLY A 105 -18.28 -10.58 -14.55
N MET A 106 -18.96 -10.91 -15.65
CA MET A 106 -18.46 -10.73 -17.01
C MET A 106 -19.14 -9.53 -17.66
N PHE A 107 -18.33 -8.61 -18.19
CA PHE A 107 -18.79 -7.37 -18.82
C PHE A 107 -18.10 -7.22 -20.17
N PRO A 108 -18.56 -7.93 -21.21
CA PRO A 108 -17.84 -8.01 -22.49
C PRO A 108 -17.50 -6.65 -23.11
N LEU A 109 -18.42 -5.68 -23.02
CA LEU A 109 -18.18 -4.32 -23.50
C LEU A 109 -17.04 -3.62 -22.76
N SER A 110 -16.85 -3.92 -21.46
CA SER A 110 -15.72 -3.35 -20.73
C SER A 110 -14.39 -3.84 -21.29
N THR A 111 -14.28 -5.13 -21.56
CA THR A 111 -13.09 -5.77 -22.12
C THR A 111 -12.76 -5.26 -23.51
N LEU A 112 -13.77 -5.06 -24.36
CA LEU A 112 -13.57 -4.66 -25.75
C LEU A 112 -13.20 -3.18 -25.90
N TYR A 113 -13.81 -2.30 -25.09
CA TYR A 113 -13.72 -0.85 -25.31
C TYR A 113 -12.79 -0.12 -24.35
N PHE A 114 -12.50 -0.66 -23.16
CA PHE A 114 -11.59 -0.02 -22.21
C PHE A 114 -10.22 -0.69 -22.25
N LYS A 115 -9.22 0.06 -22.74
CA LYS A 115 -7.86 -0.45 -22.78
C LYS A 115 -7.15 -0.29 -21.44
N GLN A 116 -6.15 -1.12 -21.18
CA GLN A 116 -5.27 -0.94 -20.03
C GLN A 116 -4.42 0.33 -20.17
N SER A 117 -4.32 1.08 -19.08
CA SER A 117 -3.29 2.10 -18.86
C SER A 117 -2.91 2.16 -17.39
N CYS A 118 -1.62 2.33 -17.09
CA CYS A 118 -1.16 2.59 -15.73
C CYS A 118 -1.28 4.08 -15.33
N VAL A 119 -1.79 4.92 -16.24
CA VAL A 119 -2.27 6.28 -16.00
C VAL A 119 -3.66 6.38 -16.66
N PRO A 120 -4.68 5.72 -16.10
CA PRO A 120 -5.97 5.63 -16.74
C PRO A 120 -6.73 6.97 -16.69
N ASN A 121 -7.57 7.21 -17.71
CA ASN A 121 -8.48 8.35 -17.77
C ASN A 121 -9.91 8.01 -17.31
N CYS A 122 -10.19 6.73 -17.06
CA CYS A 122 -11.43 6.24 -16.48
C CYS A 122 -11.15 5.38 -15.24
N VAL A 123 -12.16 5.29 -14.37
CA VAL A 123 -12.24 4.36 -13.25
C VAL A 123 -13.52 3.56 -13.41
N TYR A 124 -13.55 2.34 -12.86
CA TYR A 124 -14.76 1.55 -12.80
C TYR A 124 -15.06 1.08 -11.39
N TYR A 125 -16.34 0.87 -11.09
CA TYR A 125 -16.79 0.21 -9.87
C TYR A 125 -18.11 -0.52 -10.12
N GLY A 126 -18.34 -1.57 -9.34
CA GLY A 126 -19.59 -2.30 -9.35
C GLY A 126 -20.49 -1.93 -8.17
N ASP A 127 -21.80 -1.96 -8.38
CA ASP A 127 -22.77 -1.90 -7.27
C ASP A 127 -23.35 -3.27 -6.91
N ASN A 128 -24.15 -3.29 -5.85
CA ASN A 128 -24.78 -4.53 -5.34
C ASN A 128 -25.91 -5.05 -6.25
N SER A 129 -26.27 -4.34 -7.32
CA SER A 129 -27.26 -4.78 -8.32
C SER A 129 -26.62 -5.49 -9.52
N GLY A 130 -25.29 -5.66 -9.51
CA GLY A 130 -24.55 -6.26 -10.62
C GLY A 130 -24.30 -5.30 -11.78
N ILE A 131 -24.50 -4.00 -11.58
CA ILE A 131 -24.21 -2.97 -12.58
C ILE A 131 -22.77 -2.50 -12.42
N LEU A 132 -22.03 -2.47 -13.53
CA LEU A 132 -20.67 -1.94 -13.62
C LEU A 132 -20.70 -0.53 -14.22
N TYR A 133 -20.20 0.44 -13.47
CA TYR A 133 -20.12 1.84 -13.90
C TYR A 133 -18.70 2.16 -14.35
N PHE A 134 -18.57 2.90 -15.44
CA PHE A 134 -17.34 3.55 -15.86
C PHE A 134 -17.51 5.05 -15.75
N ARG A 135 -16.53 5.74 -15.15
CA ARG A 135 -16.54 7.20 -15.01
C ARG A 135 -15.18 7.76 -15.39
N SER A 136 -15.20 8.90 -16.06
CA SER A 136 -13.99 9.65 -16.36
C SER A 136 -13.39 10.25 -15.08
N THR A 137 -12.10 10.06 -14.86
CA THR A 137 -11.33 10.71 -13.78
C THR A 137 -10.67 12.00 -14.24
N THR A 138 -10.68 12.27 -15.55
CA THR A 138 -10.11 13.45 -16.21
C THR A 138 -11.03 13.92 -17.33
N LYS A 139 -10.79 15.11 -17.89
CA LYS A 139 -11.48 15.55 -19.10
C LYS A 139 -10.98 14.74 -20.30
N ILE A 140 -11.89 14.12 -21.04
CA ILE A 140 -11.56 13.27 -22.20
C ILE A 140 -12.07 13.96 -23.46
N LYS A 141 -11.18 14.19 -24.43
CA LYS A 141 -11.55 14.77 -25.74
C LYS A 141 -12.16 13.69 -26.63
N ALA A 142 -13.08 14.08 -27.52
CA ALA A 142 -13.61 13.17 -28.53
C ALA A 142 -12.48 12.51 -29.34
N GLY A 143 -12.64 11.22 -29.66
CA GLY A 143 -11.61 10.42 -30.31
C GLY A 143 -10.48 9.92 -29.39
N THR A 144 -10.44 10.32 -28.12
CA THR A 144 -9.45 9.78 -27.16
C THR A 144 -9.85 8.39 -26.70
N THR A 145 -8.91 7.45 -26.74
CA THR A 145 -9.09 6.10 -26.21
C THR A 145 -9.47 6.12 -24.72
N LEU A 146 -10.50 5.38 -24.35
CA LEU A 146 -10.88 5.16 -22.96
C LEU A 146 -9.99 4.10 -22.34
N THR A 147 -9.47 4.39 -21.14
CA THR A 147 -8.51 3.53 -20.47
C THR A 147 -8.82 3.37 -19.00
N VAL A 148 -8.64 2.15 -18.49
CA VAL A 148 -8.74 1.79 -17.07
C VAL A 148 -7.46 1.09 -16.64
N SER A 149 -7.28 0.90 -15.33
CA SER A 149 -6.26 -0.02 -14.84
C SER A 149 -6.91 -1.29 -14.31
N HIS A 150 -6.47 -2.43 -14.83
CA HIS A 150 -6.84 -3.76 -14.38
C HIS A 150 -5.91 -4.31 -13.29
N ILE A 151 -4.88 -3.54 -12.93
CA ILE A 151 -3.84 -3.90 -11.97
C ILE A 151 -3.63 -2.78 -10.96
N ASN A 152 -2.90 -3.06 -9.88
CA ASN A 152 -2.54 -2.07 -8.89
C ASN A 152 -1.55 -1.03 -9.45
N HIS A 153 -1.79 0.26 -9.20
CA HIS A 153 -0.95 1.35 -9.66
C HIS A 153 0.37 1.47 -8.87
N TYR A 154 0.38 1.09 -7.60
CA TYR A 154 1.53 1.20 -6.69
C TYR A 154 2.35 -0.09 -6.71
N GLN A 155 2.89 -0.41 -7.89
CA GLN A 155 3.79 -1.53 -8.15
C GLN A 155 4.92 -1.05 -9.05
N THR A 156 6.08 -1.73 -8.99
CA THR A 156 7.19 -1.42 -9.91
C THR A 156 6.77 -1.63 -11.37
N ARG A 157 7.48 -0.99 -12.30
CA ARG A 157 7.20 -1.15 -13.73
C ARG A 157 7.28 -2.61 -14.16
N GLU A 158 8.30 -3.32 -13.69
CA GLU A 158 8.54 -4.73 -13.98
C GLU A 158 7.40 -5.60 -13.43
N ALA A 159 6.95 -5.34 -12.19
CA ALA A 159 5.84 -6.06 -11.59
C ALA A 159 4.53 -5.86 -12.38
N ARG A 160 4.21 -4.61 -12.73
CA ARG A 160 3.03 -4.27 -13.54
C ARG A 160 3.06 -4.93 -14.92
N GLN A 161 4.19 -4.82 -15.61
CA GLN A 161 4.36 -5.40 -16.93
C GLN A 161 4.32 -6.93 -16.90
N LYS A 162 4.94 -7.55 -15.88
CA LYS A 162 4.88 -9.00 -15.67
C LYS A 162 3.46 -9.47 -15.39
N GLU A 163 2.72 -8.79 -14.51
CA GLU A 163 1.32 -9.11 -14.21
C GLU A 163 0.45 -9.02 -15.47
N LEU A 164 0.63 -7.96 -16.27
CA LEU A 164 -0.11 -7.78 -17.52
C LEU A 164 0.28 -8.80 -18.59
N TYR A 165 1.55 -9.16 -18.69
CA TYR A 165 2.00 -10.19 -19.62
C TYR A 165 1.43 -11.55 -19.23
N LEU A 166 1.58 -11.97 -17.97
CA LEU A 166 1.07 -13.25 -17.50
C LEU A 166 -0.45 -13.34 -17.64
N LYS A 167 -1.18 -12.28 -17.27
CA LYS A 167 -2.65 -12.30 -17.27
C LYS A 167 -3.29 -11.95 -18.61
N TYR A 168 -2.70 -11.06 -19.42
CA TYR A 168 -3.33 -10.54 -20.65
C TYR A 168 -2.45 -10.67 -21.90
N GLN A 169 -1.25 -11.25 -21.81
CA GLN A 169 -0.35 -11.54 -22.94
C GLN A 169 0.09 -10.31 -23.74
N TYR A 170 0.31 -9.18 -23.07
CA TYR A 170 0.95 -8.02 -23.70
C TYR A 170 1.86 -7.25 -22.75
N TRP A 171 2.81 -6.52 -23.34
CA TRP A 171 3.67 -5.58 -22.65
C TRP A 171 3.06 -4.19 -22.68
N CYS A 172 2.77 -3.63 -21.50
CA CYS A 172 2.19 -2.29 -21.42
C CYS A 172 3.19 -1.22 -21.88
N SER A 173 2.76 -0.41 -22.84
CA SER A 173 3.49 0.72 -23.43
C SER A 173 2.77 2.07 -23.19
N CYS A 174 1.88 2.14 -22.18
CA CYS A 174 1.22 3.40 -21.81
C CYS A 174 2.23 4.48 -21.42
N LEU A 175 1.80 5.75 -21.34
CA LEU A 175 2.67 6.91 -21.06
C LEU A 175 3.67 6.64 -19.91
N ARG A 176 3.19 6.15 -18.76
CA ARG A 176 4.04 5.84 -17.60
C ARG A 176 4.99 4.66 -17.82
N CYS A 177 4.61 3.63 -18.58
CA CYS A 177 5.49 2.48 -18.86
C CYS A 177 6.52 2.80 -19.96
N GLY A 178 6.17 3.66 -20.91
CA GLY A 178 7.04 4.13 -21.98
C GLY A 178 8.01 5.24 -21.55
N GLU A 179 7.72 5.93 -20.44
CA GLU A 179 8.56 7.02 -19.94
C GLU A 179 9.97 6.52 -19.53
N PRO A 180 11.06 7.23 -19.89
CA PRO A 180 12.40 6.92 -19.39
C PRO A 180 12.49 6.92 -17.85
N MET A 181 13.34 6.07 -17.27
CA MET A 181 13.50 5.98 -15.80
C MET A 181 13.98 7.28 -15.18
N GLU A 182 14.71 8.10 -15.93
CA GLU A 182 15.23 9.41 -15.50
C GLU A 182 14.11 10.33 -14.99
N THR A 183 13.01 10.40 -15.75
CA THR A 183 11.89 11.32 -15.53
C THR A 183 10.69 10.65 -14.87
N SER A 184 10.57 9.32 -15.00
CA SER A 184 9.47 8.56 -14.45
C SER A 184 9.48 8.51 -12.92
N SER A 185 8.30 8.59 -12.31
CA SER A 185 8.10 8.36 -10.87
C SER A 185 8.38 6.90 -10.46
N ASP A 186 8.44 5.95 -11.41
CA ASP A 186 8.76 4.54 -11.12
C ASP A 186 10.17 4.36 -10.53
N LYS A 187 11.11 5.31 -10.77
CA LYS A 187 12.43 5.31 -10.12
C LYS A 187 12.32 5.42 -8.60
N LEU A 188 11.26 6.04 -8.09
CA LEU A 188 11.02 6.19 -6.66
C LEU A 188 10.40 4.92 -6.06
N ILE A 189 9.64 4.15 -6.85
CA ILE A 189 8.95 2.93 -6.40
C ILE A 189 9.92 1.76 -6.27
N SER A 190 10.87 1.66 -7.19
CA SER A 190 11.89 0.61 -7.24
C SER A 190 13.26 1.08 -6.73
N GLY A 191 13.39 2.37 -6.43
CA GLY A 191 14.66 3.02 -6.19
C GLY A 191 15.36 2.57 -4.91
N VAL A 192 16.66 2.32 -5.06
CA VAL A 192 17.62 2.23 -3.97
C VAL A 192 18.20 3.62 -3.74
N GLY A 193 18.30 4.06 -2.49
CA GLY A 193 18.89 5.34 -2.14
C GLY A 193 20.40 5.36 -2.41
N CYS A 194 20.91 6.53 -2.80
CA CYS A 194 22.32 6.70 -3.10
C CYS A 194 23.13 6.80 -1.80
N VAL A 195 24.04 5.85 -1.58
CA VAL A 195 24.92 5.81 -0.40
C VAL A 195 25.95 6.94 -0.34
N LYS A 196 26.21 7.64 -1.45
CA LYS A 196 27.14 8.78 -1.46
C LYS A 196 26.50 10.06 -0.94
N CYS A 197 25.29 10.36 -1.38
CA CYS A 197 24.64 11.65 -1.07
C CYS A 197 23.47 11.54 -0.09
N PHE A 198 22.91 10.33 0.13
CA PHE A 198 21.72 10.10 0.94
C PHE A 198 20.54 11.03 0.59
N LYS A 199 20.46 11.48 -0.67
CA LYS A 199 19.44 12.40 -1.17
C LYS A 199 18.77 11.84 -2.42
N GLY A 200 19.57 11.39 -3.38
CA GLY A 200 19.07 10.84 -4.64
C GLY A 200 18.79 9.34 -4.62
N VAL A 201 18.16 8.86 -5.69
CA VAL A 201 17.87 7.45 -5.94
C VAL A 201 18.66 6.93 -7.13
N MET A 202 19.05 5.66 -7.06
CA MET A 202 19.75 4.94 -8.10
C MET A 202 18.73 4.41 -9.12
N TYR A 203 18.94 4.70 -10.40
CA TYR A 203 18.12 4.20 -11.51
C TYR A 203 19.00 3.72 -12.67
N LEU A 204 18.41 2.92 -13.57
CA LEU A 204 19.08 2.49 -14.79
C LEU A 204 18.96 3.59 -15.85
N PRO A 205 20.06 4.26 -16.26
CA PRO A 205 20.00 5.29 -17.28
C PRO A 205 19.68 4.71 -18.65
N SER A 206 19.08 5.52 -19.51
CA SER A 206 18.83 5.26 -20.92
C SER A 206 20.13 4.99 -21.69
N LYS A 207 20.01 4.24 -22.79
CA LYS A 207 21.16 3.89 -23.66
C LYS A 207 21.96 5.12 -24.13
N LYS A 208 21.31 6.28 -24.29
CA LYS A 208 21.99 7.54 -24.67
C LYS A 208 22.90 8.04 -23.55
N LYS A 209 22.37 8.12 -22.32
CA LYS A 209 23.13 8.57 -21.14
C LYS A 209 24.20 7.56 -20.73
N GLN A 210 23.97 6.27 -20.95
CA GLN A 210 24.98 5.22 -20.76
C GLN A 210 26.26 5.47 -21.56
N LYS A 211 26.15 5.91 -22.82
CA LYS A 211 27.31 6.18 -23.68
C LYS A 211 28.15 7.38 -23.23
N SER A 212 27.56 8.33 -22.50
CA SER A 212 28.26 9.53 -22.03
C SER A 212 28.97 9.35 -20.68
N LEU A 213 28.71 8.26 -19.95
CA LEU A 213 29.34 8.02 -18.65
C LEU A 213 30.79 7.58 -18.83
N LYS A 214 31.74 8.50 -18.60
CA LYS A 214 33.17 8.18 -18.49
C LYS A 214 33.42 7.51 -17.13
N ILE A 215 33.55 6.19 -17.10
CA ILE A 215 33.80 5.45 -15.86
C ILE A 215 35.30 5.45 -15.58
N THR A 216 35.73 6.14 -14.53
CA THR A 216 37.07 5.95 -13.96
C THR A 216 37.04 4.79 -12.97
N ASN A 217 37.80 3.71 -13.25
CA ASN A 217 37.80 2.43 -12.52
C ASN A 217 38.04 2.51 -11.01
N SER A 218 38.63 3.60 -10.49
CA SER A 218 38.96 3.74 -9.08
C SER A 218 37.74 3.81 -8.14
N TYR A 219 36.60 4.34 -8.60
CA TYR A 219 35.41 4.53 -7.77
C TYR A 219 34.62 3.24 -7.54
N LEU A 220 34.62 2.32 -8.52
CA LEU A 220 33.83 1.07 -8.45
C LEU A 220 34.31 0.10 -7.34
N LYS A 221 35.62 0.08 -7.03
CA LYS A 221 36.19 -0.86 -6.06
C LYS A 221 35.83 -0.54 -4.60
N LYS A 222 35.83 0.75 -4.22
CA LYS A 222 35.50 1.17 -2.84
C LYS A 222 34.03 0.90 -2.49
N ASP A 223 33.12 1.16 -3.43
CA ASP A 223 31.69 1.01 -3.17
C ASP A 223 31.29 -0.47 -2.94
N ILE A 224 31.86 -1.41 -3.69
CA ILE A 224 31.56 -2.85 -3.54
C ILE A 224 31.92 -3.36 -2.13
N SER A 225 33.05 -2.96 -1.57
CA SER A 225 33.46 -3.37 -0.21
C SER A 225 32.54 -2.81 0.87
N SER A 226 32.15 -1.53 0.76
CA SER A 226 31.24 -0.91 1.72
C SER A 226 29.86 -1.56 1.71
N PHE A 227 29.37 -1.96 0.52
CA PHE A 227 28.09 -2.65 0.40
C PHE A 227 28.09 -4.09 0.93
N LYS A 228 29.19 -4.85 0.74
CA LYS A 228 29.30 -6.21 1.30
C LYS A 228 29.21 -6.18 2.83
N ASN A 229 30.02 -5.32 3.46
CA ASN A 229 30.00 -5.13 4.92
C ASN A 229 28.60 -4.71 5.41
N PHE A 230 27.91 -3.84 4.67
CA PHE A 230 26.55 -3.43 5.00
C PHE A 230 25.55 -4.60 4.92
N SER A 231 25.64 -5.46 3.90
CA SER A 231 24.78 -6.64 3.76
C SER A 231 25.02 -7.69 4.86
N GLU A 232 26.28 -7.92 5.23
CA GLU A 232 26.67 -8.83 6.31
C GLU A 232 26.19 -8.29 7.67
N ASN A 233 26.37 -6.99 7.92
CA ASN A 233 25.85 -6.33 9.11
C ASN A 233 24.32 -6.37 9.19
N LEU A 234 23.60 -6.28 8.06
CA LEU A 234 22.14 -6.41 8.04
C LEU A 234 21.67 -7.82 8.41
N ASN A 235 22.38 -8.85 7.94
CA ASN A 235 22.08 -10.23 8.33
C ASN A 235 22.28 -10.40 9.85
N LEU A 236 23.39 -9.89 10.38
CA LEU A 236 23.68 -9.89 11.81
C LEU A 236 22.62 -9.11 12.61
N ILE A 237 22.19 -7.92 12.18
CA ILE A 237 21.14 -7.15 12.87
C ILE A 237 19.80 -7.91 12.86
N SER A 238 19.50 -8.64 11.78
CA SER A 238 18.26 -9.41 11.66
C SER A 238 18.20 -10.61 12.61
N GLU A 239 19.36 -11.18 12.95
CA GLU A 239 19.55 -12.29 13.87
C GLU A 239 19.66 -11.80 15.33
N PHE A 240 20.44 -10.75 15.58
CA PHE A 240 20.71 -10.23 16.93
C PHE A 240 19.44 -9.67 17.61
N LYS A 241 18.62 -8.92 16.87
CA LYS A 241 17.37 -8.34 17.41
C LYS A 241 16.23 -9.34 17.57
N ALA A 242 16.33 -10.54 16.97
CA ALA A 242 15.33 -11.59 17.19
C ALA A 242 15.46 -12.23 18.59
N ASN A 243 16.67 -12.23 19.15
CA ASN A 243 16.97 -12.92 20.41
C ASN A 243 16.84 -12.04 21.66
N GLU A 244 16.87 -10.70 21.53
CA GLU A 244 16.77 -9.78 22.68
C GLU A 244 15.33 -9.33 23.03
N ILE A 245 14.31 -9.72 22.25
CA ILE A 245 12.92 -9.34 22.53
C ILE A 245 12.26 -10.39 23.43
N ARG A 246 12.61 -10.41 24.72
CA ARG A 246 11.78 -11.06 25.77
C ARG A 246 10.63 -10.13 26.20
N PRO A 247 9.42 -10.66 26.47
CA PRO A 247 8.23 -9.86 26.73
C PRO A 247 8.20 -9.41 28.20
N GLY A 248 8.62 -8.17 28.46
CA GLY A 248 8.51 -7.57 29.80
C GLY A 248 8.24 -6.08 29.70
N ILE A 249 6.98 -5.69 29.93
CA ILE A 249 6.42 -4.45 30.51
C ILE A 249 6.95 -3.06 30.07
N SER A 250 8.15 -2.89 29.52
CA SER A 250 8.71 -1.60 29.07
C SER A 250 8.19 -1.10 27.72
N ILE A 251 7.31 -1.85 27.02
CA ILE A 251 6.73 -1.36 25.76
C ILE A 251 5.70 -0.26 26.01
N TYR A 252 4.99 -0.24 27.15
CA TYR A 252 4.07 0.84 27.48
C TYR A 252 4.82 2.13 27.83
N GLU A 253 5.91 2.03 28.59
CA GLU A 253 6.80 3.15 28.91
C GLU A 253 7.58 3.63 27.67
N LYS A 254 8.09 2.74 26.82
CA LYS A 254 8.71 3.11 25.54
C LYS A 254 7.69 3.64 24.52
N SER A 255 6.39 3.32 24.63
CA SER A 255 5.34 3.96 23.81
C SER A 255 5.07 5.39 24.27
N ARG A 256 5.16 5.63 25.58
CA ARG A 256 5.17 6.99 26.15
C ARG A 256 6.43 7.74 25.71
N THR A 257 7.61 7.14 25.77
CA THR A 257 8.86 7.75 25.27
C THR A 257 8.85 7.94 23.75
N LEU A 258 8.20 7.06 22.98
CA LEU A 258 8.05 7.20 21.53
C LEU A 258 7.10 8.35 21.19
N ALA A 259 5.98 8.48 21.91
CA ALA A 259 5.07 9.63 21.82
C ALA A 259 5.76 10.94 22.25
N GLU A 260 6.64 10.90 23.26
CA GLU A 260 7.47 12.03 23.71
C GLU A 260 8.66 12.31 22.76
N SER A 261 9.17 11.33 22.02
CA SER A 261 10.27 11.51 21.04
C SER A 261 9.76 12.01 19.68
N LEU A 262 8.60 11.53 19.22
CA LEU A 262 7.85 12.10 18.09
C LEU A 262 7.41 13.53 18.38
N TYR A 263 7.34 13.92 19.66
CA TYR A 263 7.09 15.28 20.11
C TYR A 263 8.36 16.16 20.08
N LYS A 264 9.55 15.60 20.36
CA LYS A 264 10.84 16.33 20.29
C LYS A 264 11.32 16.57 18.85
N GLU A 265 11.09 15.64 17.92
CA GLU A 265 11.46 15.81 16.50
C GLU A 265 10.57 16.83 15.76
N ASP A 266 9.32 17.06 16.20
CA ASP A 266 8.37 17.98 15.54
C ASP A 266 8.41 19.43 16.11
N ILE A 267 9.09 19.68 17.24
CA ILE A 267 9.25 21.03 17.83
C ILE A 267 10.58 21.67 17.43
N HIS A 268 11.61 20.89 17.11
CA HIS A 268 12.88 21.39 16.58
C HIS A 268 12.91 21.32 15.04
N VAL A 269 12.04 22.10 14.39
CA VAL A 269 12.25 22.56 13.01
C VAL A 269 12.35 24.08 13.03
N ASN A 270 13.37 24.56 13.73
CA ASN A 270 14.10 25.80 13.49
C ASN A 270 15.29 25.80 14.45
N MET A 271 16.48 26.06 13.92
CA MET A 271 17.78 26.13 14.61
C MET A 271 18.48 24.77 14.83
N PHE A 272 19.34 24.36 13.89
CA PHE A 272 20.80 24.52 13.98
C PHE A 272 21.47 23.83 12.77
N ASP A 273 22.21 24.62 11.99
CA ASP A 273 23.34 24.18 11.19
C ASP A 273 24.53 23.91 12.13
N ASP A 274 25.44 23.04 11.68
CA ASP A 274 26.75 22.70 12.23
C ASP A 274 26.83 21.95 13.57
N CYS A 275 27.28 20.70 13.52
CA CYS A 275 28.27 20.24 14.50
C CYS A 275 29.13 19.07 14.00
N ASN A 276 30.45 19.31 14.06
CA ASN A 276 31.55 18.38 13.86
C ASN A 276 31.57 17.29 14.95
N CYS A 277 31.77 16.03 14.58
CA CYS A 277 32.10 14.97 15.52
C CYS A 277 33.61 14.95 15.80
N ALA A 278 34.01 15.38 16.99
CA ALA A 278 35.30 15.04 17.59
C ALA A 278 35.21 13.67 18.28
N ILE A 279 36.20 12.82 18.03
CA ILE A 279 36.38 11.51 18.66
C ILE A 279 37.07 11.71 20.00
N ILE A 280 36.40 11.36 21.10
CA ILE A 280 37.04 11.20 22.42
C ILE A 280 37.40 9.72 22.57
N LYS A 281 38.71 9.45 22.72
CA LYS A 281 39.27 8.19 23.23
C LYS A 281 39.29 8.29 24.75
N ASP A 282 38.66 7.34 25.43
CA ASP A 282 38.89 7.13 26.86
C ASP A 282 39.60 5.80 27.10
N ASN A 283 40.78 5.94 27.71
CA ASN A 283 41.51 4.91 28.43
C ASN A 283 40.98 4.89 29.87
N SER A 284 40.66 3.71 30.41
CA SER A 284 40.85 3.47 31.84
C SER A 284 40.92 1.99 32.16
N SER A 285 42.08 1.64 32.69
CA SER A 285 42.46 0.45 33.45
C SER A 285 41.55 0.15 34.63
N GLY A 286 41.30 -1.13 34.90
CA GLY A 286 40.69 -1.62 36.13
C GLY A 286 40.89 -3.11 36.31
N SER A 287 41.86 -3.45 37.15
CA SER A 287 42.25 -4.79 37.63
C SER A 287 41.13 -5.52 38.37
N GLY A 288 40.99 -6.84 38.16
CA GLY A 288 40.08 -7.69 38.92
C GLY A 288 40.29 -9.17 38.66
N ILE A 289 41.03 -9.80 39.56
CA ILE A 289 41.42 -11.21 39.67
C ILE A 289 40.23 -12.17 39.61
N PHE A 290 40.31 -13.23 38.78
CA PHE A 290 39.92 -14.61 39.14
C PHE A 290 40.50 -15.57 38.08
N GLY A 291 41.36 -16.48 38.54
CA GLY A 291 41.93 -17.53 37.72
C GLY A 291 41.00 -18.74 37.57
N ASN A 292 41.14 -19.45 36.45
CA ASN A 292 41.32 -20.90 36.46
C ASN A 292 41.84 -21.40 35.10
N SER A 293 43.01 -22.02 35.19
CA SER A 293 43.67 -22.99 34.30
C SER A 293 42.76 -23.71 33.28
N ILE A 294 43.25 -23.85 32.04
CA ILE A 294 43.43 -25.14 31.32
C ILE A 294 44.41 -24.95 30.13
N LYS A 295 45.56 -25.65 30.22
CA LYS A 295 46.40 -26.33 29.21
C LYS A 295 46.30 -25.86 27.74
N SER A 296 47.32 -25.21 27.17
CA SER A 296 48.56 -25.76 26.56
C SER A 296 48.36 -26.53 25.26
N GLU A 297 48.70 -25.90 24.12
CA GLU A 297 49.28 -26.58 22.97
C GLU A 297 50.13 -25.57 22.16
N LYS A 298 51.42 -25.91 22.02
CA LYS A 298 52.42 -25.19 21.23
C LYS A 298 52.48 -25.80 19.83
N GLU A 299 53.17 -25.09 18.93
CA GLU A 299 53.78 -25.55 17.67
C GLU A 299 52.96 -25.39 16.39
N ASN A 300 53.20 -24.29 15.66
CA ASN A 300 54.03 -24.32 14.46
C ASN A 300 54.05 -22.95 13.78
N GLN A 301 55.15 -22.21 13.96
CA GLN A 301 55.51 -21.06 13.12
C GLN A 301 56.41 -21.57 11.99
N ARG A 302 55.89 -21.53 10.76
CA ARG A 302 56.72 -21.54 9.55
C ARG A 302 56.66 -20.15 8.93
N GLU A 303 57.85 -19.62 8.70
CA GLU A 303 58.13 -18.44 7.88
C GLU A 303 57.44 -18.57 6.52
N ILE A 304 56.74 -17.52 6.12
CA ILE A 304 56.31 -17.32 4.74
C ILE A 304 56.93 -16.01 4.28
N ASP A 305 57.84 -16.16 3.33
CA ASP A 305 58.53 -15.09 2.65
C ASP A 305 57.58 -14.14 1.92
N ASN A 306 57.91 -12.85 1.99
CA ASN A 306 57.23 -11.76 1.31
C ASN A 306 57.58 -11.75 -0.19
N ASP A 307 56.86 -12.52 -0.99
CA ASP A 307 56.81 -12.31 -2.44
C ASP A 307 55.65 -11.37 -2.79
N THR A 308 55.99 -10.10 -3.00
CA THR A 308 55.09 -9.08 -3.56
C THR A 308 54.95 -9.31 -5.06
N GLN A 309 54.14 -10.30 -5.43
CA GLN A 309 53.74 -10.51 -6.80
C GLN A 309 52.66 -9.47 -7.17
N GLU A 310 53.03 -8.44 -7.93
CA GLU A 310 52.09 -7.51 -8.57
C GLU A 310 51.12 -8.31 -9.47
N CYS A 311 49.96 -8.66 -8.92
CA CYS A 311 48.85 -9.20 -9.68
C CYS A 311 48.41 -8.17 -10.73
N LYS A 312 48.84 -8.38 -11.98
CA LYS A 312 48.30 -7.75 -13.18
C LYS A 312 46.81 -8.12 -13.29
N TYR A 313 45.96 -7.38 -12.58
CA TYR A 313 44.52 -7.47 -12.75
C TYR A 313 44.17 -6.89 -14.12
N ASN A 314 43.97 -7.78 -15.08
CA ASN A 314 43.37 -7.46 -16.37
C ASN A 314 42.12 -6.58 -16.15
N HIS A 315 42.06 -5.46 -16.87
CA HIS A 315 40.95 -4.51 -16.83
C HIS A 315 39.64 -5.22 -17.19
N MET A 316 38.89 -5.70 -16.20
CA MET A 316 37.53 -6.20 -16.40
C MET A 316 36.63 -5.02 -16.74
N GLU A 317 36.32 -4.86 -18.03
CA GLU A 317 35.29 -3.92 -18.48
C GLU A 317 33.93 -4.40 -17.98
N ILE A 318 33.35 -3.70 -17.01
CA ILE A 318 31.99 -3.97 -16.57
C ILE A 318 31.04 -3.50 -17.69
N PRO A 319 30.14 -4.37 -18.20
CA PRO A 319 29.18 -3.97 -19.21
C PRO A 319 28.35 -2.78 -18.73
N ILE A 320 28.34 -1.69 -19.49
CA ILE A 320 27.64 -0.44 -19.14
C ILE A 320 26.15 -0.67 -18.81
N LYS A 321 25.53 -1.71 -19.39
CA LYS A 321 24.16 -2.15 -19.09
C LYS A 321 23.89 -2.54 -17.62
N ASN A 322 24.93 -2.71 -16.82
CA ASN A 322 24.86 -3.08 -15.42
C ASN A 322 25.17 -1.92 -14.47
N LEU A 323 25.14 -0.67 -14.94
CA LEU A 323 25.43 0.50 -14.12
C LEU A 323 24.17 1.31 -13.83
N MET A 324 24.01 1.66 -12.57
CA MET A 324 22.95 2.51 -12.04
C MET A 324 23.54 3.90 -11.75
N VAL A 325 22.76 4.96 -11.97
CA VAL A 325 23.20 6.34 -11.74
C VAL A 325 22.28 7.00 -10.72
N CYS A 326 22.85 7.79 -9.81
CA CYS A 326 22.11 8.62 -8.87
C CYS A 326 21.51 9.83 -9.60
N ASP A 327 20.23 10.14 -9.36
CA ASP A 327 19.57 11.29 -9.97
C ASP A 327 19.93 12.66 -9.36
N THR A 328 20.66 12.67 -8.25
CA THR A 328 21.04 13.90 -7.54
C THR A 328 22.53 14.23 -7.67
N CYS A 329 23.43 13.26 -7.43
CA CYS A 329 24.88 13.49 -7.40
C CYS A 329 25.64 12.72 -8.49
N GLU A 330 24.92 12.06 -9.39
CA GLU A 330 25.47 11.28 -10.50
C GLU A 330 26.42 10.14 -10.09
N ASN A 331 26.45 9.75 -8.81
CA ASN A 331 27.20 8.58 -8.36
C ASN A 331 26.78 7.33 -9.14
N ILE A 332 27.76 6.49 -9.48
CA ILE A 332 27.54 5.25 -10.23
C ILE A 332 27.62 4.08 -9.25
N ALA A 333 26.67 3.15 -9.33
CA ALA A 333 26.76 1.86 -8.63
C ALA A 333 26.49 0.72 -9.60
N THR A 334 26.83 -0.50 -9.21
CA THR A 334 26.48 -1.68 -10.03
C THR A 334 25.02 -2.09 -9.78
N LYS A 335 24.37 -2.61 -10.82
CA LYS A 335 23.02 -3.19 -10.73
C LYS A 335 22.97 -4.31 -9.69
N SER A 336 23.98 -5.16 -9.65
CA SER A 336 24.09 -6.24 -8.66
C SER A 336 24.12 -5.73 -7.22
N SER A 337 24.85 -4.65 -6.92
CA SER A 337 24.83 -4.04 -5.59
C SER A 337 23.44 -3.54 -5.19
N THR A 338 22.70 -2.91 -6.12
CA THR A 338 21.33 -2.44 -5.83
C THR A 338 20.34 -3.61 -5.69
N GLU A 339 20.48 -4.66 -6.50
CA GLU A 339 19.65 -5.87 -6.42
C GLU A 339 19.86 -6.62 -5.10
N SER A 340 21.10 -6.68 -4.58
CA SER A 340 21.40 -7.29 -3.28
C SER A 340 20.66 -6.58 -2.13
N ILE A 341 20.61 -5.24 -2.15
CA ILE A 341 19.88 -4.46 -1.14
C ILE A 341 18.39 -4.77 -1.20
N LEU A 342 17.80 -4.73 -2.39
CA LEU A 342 16.38 -5.04 -2.58
C LEU A 342 16.08 -6.49 -2.19
N LYS A 343 16.99 -7.44 -2.44
CA LYS A 343 16.82 -8.84 -2.02
C LYS A 343 16.73 -8.97 -0.51
N VAL A 344 17.60 -8.28 0.25
CA VAL A 344 17.54 -8.26 1.72
C VAL A 344 16.24 -7.62 2.21
N CYS A 345 15.84 -6.48 1.63
CA CYS A 345 14.58 -5.81 1.98
C CYS A 345 13.36 -6.72 1.75
N ASN A 346 13.30 -7.37 0.59
CA ASN A 346 12.21 -8.30 0.26
C ASN A 346 12.20 -9.52 1.17
N GLN A 347 13.37 -10.05 1.56
CA GLN A 347 13.43 -11.17 2.50
C GLN A 347 12.92 -10.77 3.89
N LEU A 348 13.27 -9.57 4.37
CA LEU A 348 12.74 -9.04 5.63
C LEU A 348 11.22 -8.83 5.59
N LEU A 349 10.71 -8.28 4.48
CA LEU A 349 9.28 -8.10 4.27
C LEU A 349 8.55 -9.44 4.28
N LYS A 350 9.07 -10.43 3.53
CA LYS A 350 8.55 -11.80 3.50
C LYS A 350 8.51 -12.43 4.88
N ASN A 351 9.60 -12.34 5.65
CA ASN A 351 9.65 -12.86 7.01
C ASN A 351 8.60 -12.20 7.92
N GLY A 352 8.36 -10.90 7.76
CA GLY A 352 7.28 -10.19 8.48
C GLY A 352 5.88 -10.67 8.07
N ILE A 353 5.65 -10.90 6.78
CA ILE A 353 4.38 -11.45 6.25
C ILE A 353 4.15 -12.87 6.78
N ASP A 354 5.18 -13.71 6.81
CA ASP A 354 5.09 -15.08 7.33
C ASP A 354 4.76 -15.07 8.82
N ALA A 355 5.38 -14.19 9.62
CA ALA A 355 5.03 -13.99 11.03
C ALA A 355 3.59 -13.49 11.21
N TYR A 356 3.14 -12.54 10.37
CA TYR A 356 1.76 -12.04 10.38
C TYR A 356 0.74 -13.17 10.09
N ARG A 357 1.02 -14.01 9.08
CA ARG A 357 0.19 -15.18 8.73
C ARG A 357 0.18 -16.23 9.83
N ALA A 358 1.30 -16.41 10.53
CA ALA A 358 1.40 -17.26 11.73
C ALA A 358 0.75 -16.63 12.97
N THR A 359 0.13 -15.45 12.85
CA THR A 359 -0.50 -14.68 13.94
C THR A 359 0.46 -14.21 15.05
N ASP A 360 1.78 -14.29 14.83
CA ASP A 360 2.78 -13.68 15.70
C ASP A 360 2.91 -12.18 15.39
N LEU A 361 1.96 -11.40 15.91
CA LEU A 361 1.89 -9.96 15.68
C LEU A 361 3.09 -9.20 16.24
N ASN A 362 3.75 -9.71 17.30
CA ASN A 362 4.91 -9.05 17.88
C ASN A 362 6.12 -9.15 16.96
N LEU A 363 6.40 -10.36 16.48
CA LEU A 363 7.47 -10.61 15.53
C LEU A 363 7.21 -9.86 14.22
N ALA A 364 5.98 -9.91 13.70
CA ALA A 364 5.59 -9.16 12.50
C ALA A 364 5.85 -7.65 12.66
N ILE A 365 5.37 -7.04 13.75
CA ILE A 365 5.61 -5.61 14.04
C ILE A 365 7.11 -5.32 14.12
N SER A 366 7.89 -6.17 14.79
CA SER A 366 9.34 -5.99 14.89
C SER A 366 10.01 -5.98 13.51
N LYS A 367 9.71 -6.98 12.67
CA LYS A 367 10.28 -7.10 11.32
C LYS A 367 9.89 -5.94 10.41
N PHE A 368 8.62 -5.52 10.39
CA PHE A 368 8.21 -4.36 9.60
C PHE A 368 8.79 -3.04 10.16
N SER A 369 8.93 -2.90 11.48
CA SER A 369 9.54 -1.71 12.10
C SER A 369 11.03 -1.59 11.76
N ILE A 370 11.73 -2.71 11.60
CA ILE A 370 13.12 -2.74 11.10
C ILE A 370 13.16 -2.20 9.67
N ILE A 371 12.21 -2.56 8.81
CA ILE A 371 12.14 -2.04 7.43
C ILE A 371 12.05 -0.51 7.44
N ILE A 372 11.12 0.06 8.22
CA ILE A 372 10.95 1.52 8.32
C ILE A 372 12.18 2.19 8.96
N SER A 373 12.64 1.69 10.10
CA SER A 373 13.73 2.35 10.85
C SER A 373 15.10 2.21 10.20
N CYS A 374 15.42 1.07 9.60
CA CYS A 374 16.70 0.86 8.94
C CYS A 374 16.67 1.44 7.53
N PHE A 375 15.68 1.14 6.70
CA PHE A 375 15.82 1.44 5.27
C PHE A 375 15.28 2.81 4.88
N GLU A 376 14.21 3.29 5.50
CA GLU A 376 13.68 4.63 5.21
C GLU A 376 14.49 5.72 5.91
N LYS A 377 14.71 5.61 7.23
CA LYS A 377 15.42 6.66 7.99
C LYS A 377 16.89 6.79 7.58
N GLN A 378 17.55 5.67 7.25
CA GLN A 378 18.93 5.70 6.71
C GLN A 378 18.96 5.95 5.19
N LYS A 379 17.79 6.11 4.55
CA LYS A 379 17.64 6.39 3.12
C LYS A 379 18.36 5.39 2.23
N ILE A 380 18.32 4.11 2.61
CA ILE A 380 18.91 3.00 1.84
C ILE A 380 18.02 2.63 0.66
N ILE A 381 16.71 2.74 0.82
CA ILE A 381 15.75 2.68 -0.29
C ILE A 381 14.95 3.97 -0.31
N SER A 382 14.38 4.28 -1.47
CA SER A 382 13.47 5.41 -1.60
C SER A 382 12.35 5.32 -0.55
N LYS A 383 12.00 6.45 0.06
CA LYS A 383 10.85 6.53 0.98
C LYS A 383 9.52 6.12 0.32
N PHE A 384 9.45 6.24 -1.01
CA PHE A 384 8.28 5.84 -1.80
C PHE A 384 8.36 4.41 -2.34
N ASN A 385 9.37 3.64 -1.93
CA ASN A 385 9.52 2.27 -2.38
C ASN A 385 8.31 1.42 -1.97
N THR A 386 7.89 0.48 -2.84
CA THR A 386 6.75 -0.42 -2.54
C THR A 386 6.91 -1.18 -1.23
N ILE A 387 8.15 -1.55 -0.88
CA ILE A 387 8.45 -2.29 0.36
C ILE A 387 8.14 -1.44 1.61
N ILE A 388 8.44 -0.14 1.56
CA ILE A 388 8.14 0.80 2.67
C ILE A 388 6.63 0.96 2.83
N LEU A 389 5.92 1.20 1.72
CA LEU A 389 4.47 1.33 1.73
C LEU A 389 3.80 0.05 2.29
N GLU A 390 4.22 -1.12 1.82
CA GLU A 390 3.65 -2.40 2.26
C GLU A 390 3.94 -2.67 3.74
N ALA A 391 5.15 -2.34 4.22
CA ALA A 391 5.48 -2.41 5.63
C ALA A 391 4.58 -1.51 6.48
N TYR A 392 4.32 -0.26 6.06
CA TYR A 392 3.39 0.63 6.76
C TYR A 392 1.95 0.08 6.79
N GLN A 393 1.47 -0.44 5.67
CA GLN A 393 0.12 -1.03 5.58
C GLN A 393 -0.03 -2.27 6.48
N LEU A 394 1.01 -3.10 6.58
CA LEU A 394 1.01 -4.28 7.44
C LEU A 394 1.18 -3.92 8.92
N LEU A 395 2.02 -2.94 9.24
CA LEU A 395 2.14 -2.40 10.60
C LEU A 395 0.81 -1.85 11.12
N GLU A 396 0.10 -1.10 10.28
CA GLU A 396 -1.23 -0.60 10.60
C GLU A 396 -2.20 -1.74 10.95
N LYS A 397 -2.24 -2.80 10.12
CA LYS A 397 -3.07 -3.98 10.36
C LYS A 397 -2.70 -4.69 11.66
N CYS A 398 -1.40 -4.93 11.89
CA CYS A 398 -0.92 -5.54 13.12
C CYS A 398 -1.30 -4.73 14.36
N CYS A 399 -1.12 -3.40 14.32
CA CYS A 399 -1.48 -2.51 15.43
C CYS A 399 -2.98 -2.51 15.70
N ASN A 400 -3.82 -2.50 14.66
CA ASN A 400 -5.28 -2.63 14.83
C ASN A 400 -5.66 -3.96 15.51
N LEU A 401 -5.09 -5.09 15.05
CA LEU A 401 -5.36 -6.40 15.64
C LEU A 401 -4.93 -6.49 17.11
N LYS A 402 -3.87 -5.76 17.49
CA LYS A 402 -3.42 -5.65 18.89
C LYS A 402 -4.22 -4.63 19.73
N GLY A 403 -5.13 -3.87 19.12
CA GLY A 403 -5.83 -2.77 19.79
C GLY A 403 -4.98 -1.52 20.03
N ASP A 404 -3.81 -1.39 19.39
CA ASP A 404 -2.98 -0.19 19.44
C ASP A 404 -3.43 0.83 18.38
N MET A 405 -4.57 1.46 18.65
CA MET A 405 -5.23 2.41 17.73
C MET A 405 -4.39 3.67 17.46
N ILE A 406 -3.48 4.03 18.38
CA ILE A 406 -2.61 5.21 18.22
C ILE A 406 -1.58 4.96 17.13
N ARG A 407 -0.86 3.83 17.22
CA ARG A 407 0.13 3.47 16.18
C ARG A 407 -0.54 3.13 14.86
N ALA A 408 -1.69 2.45 14.88
CA ALA A 408 -2.43 2.16 13.66
C ALA A 408 -2.82 3.44 12.90
N PHE A 409 -3.38 4.43 13.61
CA PHE A 409 -3.69 5.74 13.01
C PHE A 409 -2.45 6.44 12.45
N TYR A 410 -1.33 6.42 13.19
CA TYR A 410 -0.06 6.97 12.72
C TYR A 410 0.40 6.32 11.41
N TYR A 411 0.41 5.00 11.32
CA TYR A 411 0.84 4.30 10.12
C TYR A 411 -0.12 4.53 8.95
N GLN A 412 -1.44 4.57 9.19
CA GLN A 412 -2.41 4.90 8.14
C GLN A 412 -2.21 6.32 7.59
N LYS A 413 -1.83 7.27 8.45
CA LYS A 413 -1.50 8.64 8.05
C LYS A 413 -0.25 8.67 7.16
N GLU A 414 0.78 7.89 7.48
CA GLU A 414 1.98 7.78 6.65
C GLU A 414 1.68 7.11 5.29
N VAL A 415 0.80 6.09 5.23
CA VAL A 415 0.34 5.51 3.96
C VAL A 415 -0.30 6.57 3.05
N VAL A 416 -1.21 7.40 3.59
CA VAL A 416 -1.86 8.49 2.84
C VAL A 416 -0.81 9.49 2.32
N LYS A 417 0.14 9.91 3.17
CA LYS A 417 1.22 10.81 2.76
C LYS A 417 2.11 10.23 1.67
N LEU A 418 2.46 8.95 1.76
CA LEU A 418 3.27 8.27 0.75
C LEU A 418 2.55 8.27 -0.60
N TYR A 419 1.26 7.94 -0.60
CA TYR A 419 0.46 8.01 -1.82
C TYR A 419 0.39 9.42 -2.42
N GLU A 420 0.07 10.45 -1.63
CA GLU A 420 -0.02 11.83 -2.12
C GLU A 420 1.31 12.34 -2.69
N ASN A 421 2.41 12.07 -1.99
CA ASN A 421 3.70 12.67 -2.31
C ASN A 421 4.51 11.87 -3.33
N SER A 422 4.13 10.62 -3.63
CA SER A 422 4.86 9.75 -4.56
C SER A 422 4.76 10.20 -6.02
N GLY A 423 3.66 10.84 -6.42
CA GLY A 423 3.33 11.07 -7.83
C GLY A 423 3.11 9.79 -8.65
N VAL A 424 2.91 8.65 -7.98
CA VAL A 424 2.77 7.33 -8.60
C VAL A 424 1.32 7.00 -8.91
N LEU A 425 0.43 7.33 -7.97
CA LEU A 425 -1.00 7.15 -8.15
C LEU A 425 -1.57 8.24 -9.06
N PRO A 426 -2.55 7.91 -9.92
CA PRO A 426 -3.39 8.92 -10.54
C PRO A 426 -4.01 9.82 -9.47
N ARG A 427 -4.13 11.12 -9.78
CA ARG A 427 -4.70 12.14 -8.87
C ARG A 427 -6.04 11.71 -8.25
N ILE A 428 -6.84 10.98 -9.02
CA ILE A 428 -8.09 10.36 -8.58
C ILE A 428 -7.96 8.86 -8.82
N SER A 429 -7.87 8.09 -7.75
CA SER A 429 -7.78 6.63 -7.79
C SER A 429 -8.54 6.01 -6.62
N LEU A 430 -9.01 4.76 -6.82
CA LEU A 430 -9.68 4.01 -5.77
C LEU A 430 -8.75 3.72 -4.59
N ASP A 431 -7.48 3.44 -4.86
CA ASP A 431 -6.46 3.15 -3.83
C ASP A 431 -6.27 4.36 -2.89
N MET A 432 -6.15 5.57 -3.47
CA MET A 432 -6.03 6.80 -2.69
C MET A 432 -7.28 7.07 -1.86
N LEU A 433 -8.46 6.97 -2.49
CA LEU A 433 -9.73 7.20 -1.80
C LEU A 433 -9.93 6.21 -0.65
N ALA A 434 -9.64 4.93 -0.88
CA ALA A 434 -9.72 3.90 0.16
C ALA A 434 -8.78 4.21 1.34
N ALA A 435 -7.55 4.65 1.06
CA ALA A 435 -6.61 5.04 2.10
C ALA A 435 -7.09 6.26 2.91
N ARG A 436 -7.74 7.24 2.28
CA ARG A 436 -8.33 8.41 2.98
C ARG A 436 -9.51 8.01 3.85
N ILE A 437 -10.45 7.21 3.33
CA ILE A 437 -11.59 6.72 4.10
C ILE A 437 -11.08 5.95 5.33
N LYS A 438 -10.12 5.05 5.13
CA LYS A 438 -9.51 4.29 6.22
C LYS A 438 -8.83 5.18 7.25
N LEU A 439 -8.13 6.24 6.84
CA LEU A 439 -7.55 7.23 7.76
C LEU A 439 -8.62 7.90 8.64
N ILE A 440 -9.75 8.27 8.05
CA ILE A 440 -10.89 8.89 8.76
C ILE A 440 -11.49 7.89 9.76
N GLU A 441 -11.67 6.63 9.37
CA GLU A 441 -12.15 5.57 10.26
C GLU A 441 -11.17 5.31 11.42
N SER A 442 -9.87 5.20 11.13
CA SER A 442 -8.82 5.07 12.15
C SER A 442 -8.80 6.26 13.12
N TYR A 443 -9.08 7.49 12.65
CA TYR A 443 -9.17 8.65 13.53
C TYR A 443 -10.34 8.55 14.51
N ILE A 444 -11.51 8.08 14.06
CA ILE A 444 -12.67 7.90 14.95
C ILE A 444 -12.35 6.89 16.06
N LEU A 445 -11.67 5.80 15.73
CA LEU A 445 -11.19 4.81 16.70
C LEU A 445 -10.15 5.40 17.67
N PHE A 446 -9.17 6.12 17.11
CA PHE A 446 -8.13 6.82 17.85
C PHE A 446 -8.71 7.81 18.86
N THR A 447 -9.62 8.69 18.43
CA THR A 447 -10.26 9.69 19.30
C THR A 447 -11.06 9.04 20.42
N SER A 448 -11.75 7.93 20.13
CA SER A 448 -12.50 7.17 21.12
C SER A 448 -11.57 6.54 22.18
N THR A 449 -10.42 6.02 21.76
CA THR A 449 -9.41 5.41 22.65
C THR A 449 -8.72 6.46 23.52
N ILE A 450 -8.39 7.63 22.96
CA ILE A 450 -7.81 8.74 23.71
C ILE A 450 -8.75 9.18 24.84
N LYS A 451 -10.04 9.33 24.52
CA LYS A 451 -11.06 9.75 25.49
C LYS A 451 -11.24 8.73 26.60
N SER A 452 -11.30 7.44 26.28
CA SER A 452 -11.45 6.40 27.30
C SER A 452 -10.25 6.32 28.24
N LYS A 453 -9.04 6.63 27.75
CA LYS A 453 -7.80 6.60 28.55
C LYS A 453 -7.50 7.90 29.31
N LYS A 454 -8.29 8.97 29.12
CA LYS A 454 -8.08 10.30 29.76
C LYS A 454 -6.63 10.81 29.66
N LEU A 455 -5.99 10.66 28.50
CA LEU A 455 -4.60 11.10 28.31
C LEU A 455 -4.50 12.64 28.44
N GLU A 456 -3.51 13.13 29.19
CA GLU A 456 -3.33 14.57 29.46
C GLU A 456 -3.14 15.40 28.18
N PHE A 457 -2.40 14.85 27.20
CA PHE A 457 -2.13 15.50 25.90
C PHE A 457 -3.21 15.26 24.84
N SER A 458 -4.36 14.73 25.24
CA SER A 458 -5.47 14.39 24.33
C SER A 458 -5.90 15.58 23.48
N ASN A 459 -6.10 16.76 24.07
CA ASN A 459 -6.63 17.92 23.36
C ASN A 459 -5.73 18.38 22.22
N TYR A 460 -4.41 18.46 22.45
CA TYR A 460 -3.44 18.86 21.43
C TYR A 460 -3.43 17.87 20.26
N LEU A 461 -3.34 16.57 20.55
CA LEU A 461 -3.32 15.53 19.52
C LEU A 461 -4.63 15.50 18.73
N LEU A 462 -5.77 15.66 19.41
CA LEU A 462 -7.08 15.70 18.75
C LEU A 462 -7.21 16.92 17.83
N LYS A 463 -6.68 18.09 18.23
CA LYS A 463 -6.66 19.32 17.41
C LYS A 463 -5.72 19.15 16.20
N LYS A 464 -4.47 18.74 16.43
CA LYS A 464 -3.46 18.53 15.37
C LYS A 464 -3.96 17.52 14.32
N TYR A 465 -4.42 16.35 14.77
CA TYR A 465 -4.89 15.30 13.85
C TYR A 465 -6.30 15.55 13.30
N GLY A 466 -7.14 16.30 14.01
CA GLY A 466 -8.45 16.72 13.53
C GLY A 466 -8.37 17.55 12.25
N ASN A 467 -7.38 18.44 12.15
CA ASN A 467 -7.16 19.23 10.93
C ASN A 467 -6.75 18.35 9.74
N ILE A 468 -5.83 17.41 9.95
CA ILE A 468 -5.38 16.46 8.91
C ILE A 468 -6.57 15.63 8.39
N VAL A 469 -7.42 15.16 9.30
CA VAL A 469 -8.59 14.33 8.95
C VAL A 469 -9.66 15.16 8.26
N LYS A 470 -9.85 16.42 8.66
CA LYS A 470 -10.75 17.36 7.97
C LYS A 470 -10.33 17.59 6.53
N GLU A 471 -9.05 17.84 6.27
CA GLU A 471 -8.53 18.00 4.92
C GLU A 471 -8.74 16.74 4.06
N ASN A 472 -8.43 15.57 4.64
CA ASN A 472 -8.64 14.29 3.97
C ASN A 472 -10.12 13.98 3.69
N PHE A 473 -11.01 14.47 4.55
CA PHE A 473 -12.46 14.38 4.35
C PHE A 473 -12.91 15.12 3.09
N GLU A 474 -12.48 16.37 2.94
CA GLU A 474 -12.84 17.22 1.80
C GLU A 474 -12.32 16.64 0.47
N LYS A 475 -11.08 16.13 0.49
CA LYS A 475 -10.48 15.40 -0.64
C LYS A 475 -11.27 14.14 -0.99
N ALA A 476 -11.57 13.29 0.00
CA ALA A 476 -12.36 12.07 -0.20
C ALA A 476 -13.79 12.36 -0.72
N GLN A 477 -14.43 13.44 -0.24
CA GLN A 477 -15.76 13.83 -0.72
C GLN A 477 -15.74 14.22 -2.20
N THR A 478 -14.70 14.93 -2.62
CA THR A 478 -14.48 15.30 -4.03
C THR A 478 -14.22 14.06 -4.90
N GLU A 479 -13.33 13.17 -4.44
CA GLU A 479 -13.02 11.90 -5.13
C GLU A 479 -14.27 11.01 -5.25
N ILE A 480 -15.08 10.86 -4.19
CA ILE A 480 -16.34 10.09 -4.22
C ILE A 480 -17.33 10.67 -5.24
N LYS A 481 -17.47 11.99 -5.29
CA LYS A 481 -18.35 12.64 -6.26
C LYS A 481 -17.93 12.33 -7.70
N ILE A 482 -16.62 12.22 -7.96
CA ILE A 482 -16.09 11.92 -9.30
C ILE A 482 -16.18 10.41 -9.60
N ILE A 483 -15.75 9.55 -8.68
CA ILE A 483 -15.64 8.09 -8.86
C ILE A 483 -16.98 7.38 -8.74
N PHE A 484 -17.86 7.79 -7.82
CA PHE A 484 -19.13 7.10 -7.53
C PHE A 484 -20.36 7.98 -7.77
N GLY A 485 -20.18 9.29 -7.94
CA GLY A 485 -21.27 10.23 -8.15
C GLY A 485 -21.89 10.77 -6.87
N GLU A 486 -22.70 11.81 -7.04
CA GLU A 486 -23.29 12.57 -5.92
C GLU A 486 -24.27 11.77 -5.07
N LYS A 487 -24.93 10.76 -5.65
CA LYS A 487 -25.95 9.94 -4.98
C LYS A 487 -25.41 8.61 -4.43
N SER A 488 -24.09 8.43 -4.44
CA SER A 488 -23.46 7.17 -4.02
C SER A 488 -23.68 6.87 -2.53
N PHE A 489 -23.77 5.58 -2.20
CA PHE A 489 -23.83 5.13 -0.81
C PHE A 489 -22.57 5.53 -0.03
N LEU A 490 -21.40 5.47 -0.67
CA LEU A 490 -20.12 5.87 -0.05
C LEU A 490 -20.13 7.34 0.39
N ARG A 491 -20.84 8.23 -0.30
CA ARG A 491 -21.01 9.61 0.18
C ARG A 491 -21.78 9.65 1.49
N LYS A 492 -22.87 8.89 1.62
CA LYS A 492 -23.66 8.81 2.87
C LYS A 492 -22.84 8.23 4.02
N HIS A 493 -22.04 7.20 3.74
CA HIS A 493 -21.09 6.63 4.70
C HIS A 493 -20.09 7.69 5.16
N LEU A 494 -19.48 8.41 4.22
CA LEU A 494 -18.53 9.48 4.54
C LEU A 494 -19.18 10.58 5.40
N GLU A 495 -20.37 11.07 5.06
CA GLU A 495 -21.09 12.05 5.91
C GLU A 495 -21.38 11.52 7.32
N THR A 496 -21.67 10.22 7.44
CA THR A 496 -21.86 9.56 8.74
C THR A 496 -20.56 9.59 9.56
N LEU A 497 -19.42 9.26 8.94
CA LEU A 497 -18.10 9.38 9.58
C LEU A 497 -17.79 10.82 10.01
N LYS A 498 -18.19 11.81 9.20
CA LYS A 498 -18.07 13.24 9.55
C LYS A 498 -18.76 13.59 10.84
N LEU A 499 -20.00 13.13 11.00
CA LEU A 499 -20.80 13.38 12.19
C LEU A 499 -20.16 12.74 13.43
N PHE A 500 -19.65 11.52 13.31
CA PHE A 500 -18.90 10.86 14.39
C PHE A 500 -17.63 11.63 14.76
N ALA A 501 -16.83 12.05 13.79
CA ALA A 501 -15.64 12.86 14.04
C ALA A 501 -15.97 14.20 14.72
N ASN A 502 -17.01 14.89 14.26
CA ASN A 502 -17.45 16.17 14.84
C ASN A 502 -17.97 16.03 16.27
N ASN A 503 -18.78 15.00 16.54
CA ASN A 503 -19.25 14.70 17.88
C ASN A 503 -18.08 14.36 18.81
N ASN A 504 -17.03 13.73 18.27
CA ASN A 504 -15.84 13.48 19.05
C ASN A 504 -15.05 14.76 19.36
N ASN A 505 -15.05 15.75 18.47
CA ASN A 505 -14.33 17.01 18.67
C ASN A 505 -15.10 18.08 19.47
N ARG A 506 -16.43 18.06 19.53
CA ARG A 506 -17.23 19.05 20.30
C ARG A 506 -16.87 19.13 21.79
N TYR A 507 -16.32 18.07 22.37
CA TYR A 507 -15.79 18.09 23.74
C TYR A 507 -14.63 19.08 23.92
N LEU A 508 -13.90 19.39 22.86
CA LEU A 508 -12.78 20.35 22.88
C LEU A 508 -13.29 21.78 22.81
N ASN A 509 -14.17 22.08 21.85
CA ASN A 509 -14.69 23.43 21.64
C ASN A 509 -15.54 23.91 22.82
N ASN A 510 -16.23 23.00 23.53
CA ASN A 510 -16.99 23.37 24.73
C ASN A 510 -16.09 23.68 25.93
N LYS A 511 -14.88 23.11 26.00
CA LYS A 511 -13.95 23.34 27.12
C LYS A 511 -13.26 24.70 27.02
N GLU A 512 -12.85 25.09 25.80
CA GLU A 512 -12.35 26.44 25.51
C GLU A 512 -13.40 27.50 25.86
N ASN A 513 -14.69 27.27 25.52
CA ASN A 513 -15.78 28.17 25.89
C ASN A 513 -16.08 28.23 27.40
N THR A 514 -15.78 27.18 28.18
CA THR A 514 -15.94 27.20 29.64
C THR A 514 -14.76 27.84 30.39
N GLU A 515 -13.55 27.79 29.84
CA GLU A 515 -12.39 28.50 30.38
C GLU A 515 -12.48 30.00 30.05
N PHE A 516 -12.88 30.37 28.84
CA PHE A 516 -13.19 31.76 28.48
C PHE A 516 -14.33 32.35 29.33
N LYS A 517 -15.36 31.54 29.65
CA LYS A 517 -16.45 31.97 30.55
C LYS A 517 -16.06 32.06 32.03
N LYS A 518 -14.93 31.49 32.44
CA LYS A 518 -14.40 31.69 33.81
C LYS A 518 -13.58 32.97 33.90
N GLU A 519 -12.91 33.38 32.82
CA GLU A 519 -12.24 34.70 32.73
C GLU A 519 -13.24 35.84 32.49
N SER A 520 -14.35 35.61 31.78
CA SER A 520 -15.39 36.65 31.63
C SER A 520 -16.30 36.79 32.86
N LYS A 521 -16.40 35.78 33.72
CA LYS A 521 -17.13 35.85 35.01
C LYS A 521 -16.41 36.63 36.11
N SER A 522 -15.13 37.01 35.94
CA SER A 522 -14.49 38.02 36.80
C SER A 522 -14.80 39.46 36.39
N ASN A 523 -15.49 39.69 35.26
CA ASN A 523 -15.86 41.04 34.78
C ASN A 523 -17.38 41.27 34.62
N GLU A 524 -18.24 40.28 34.85
CA GLU A 524 -19.70 40.43 34.75
C GLU A 524 -20.39 40.12 36.07
N ASN A 525 -20.16 41.01 37.06
CA ASN A 525 -21.13 41.26 38.11
C ASN A 525 -21.89 42.55 37.75
N GLN A 526 -22.84 42.44 36.82
CA GLN A 526 -24.07 43.24 36.76
C GLN A 526 -24.92 42.79 35.56
N ASN A 527 -26.19 42.49 35.83
CA ASN A 527 -27.31 42.26 34.91
C ASN A 527 -27.55 40.82 34.39
N GLN A 528 -28.28 40.07 35.21
CA GLN A 528 -29.19 38.99 34.78
C GLN A 528 -30.52 39.59 34.27
N LYS A 529 -31.09 39.05 33.19
CA LYS A 529 -32.43 38.43 33.17
C LYS A 529 -32.81 37.82 31.81
N ASN A 530 -33.38 36.61 31.91
CA ASN A 530 -34.32 35.91 31.03
C ASN A 530 -33.85 35.46 29.63
N ASP A 531 -33.66 34.14 29.46
CA ASP A 531 -34.58 33.34 28.62
C ASP A 531 -34.26 31.84 28.76
N ASP A 532 -35.21 31.08 29.30
CA ASP A 532 -35.21 29.62 29.38
C ASP A 532 -35.82 29.05 28.10
N SER A 533 -34.98 28.49 27.22
CA SER A 533 -35.45 27.60 26.14
C SER A 533 -34.69 26.27 26.21
N GLU A 534 -35.44 25.21 26.49
CA GLU A 534 -35.01 23.82 26.63
C GLU A 534 -34.16 23.34 25.44
N LYS A 535 -32.88 23.02 25.69
CA LYS A 535 -32.08 22.18 24.79
C LYS A 535 -32.28 20.71 25.17
N LYS A 536 -33.24 20.05 24.51
CA LYS A 536 -33.37 18.58 24.54
C LYS A 536 -32.14 17.93 23.91
N VAL A 537 -31.30 17.32 24.75
CA VAL A 537 -30.24 16.40 24.33
C VAL A 537 -30.91 15.08 23.94
N ILE A 538 -31.04 14.83 22.64
CA ILE A 538 -31.51 13.54 22.12
C ILE A 538 -30.38 12.52 22.31
N ILE A 539 -30.51 11.69 23.35
CA ILE A 539 -29.64 10.53 23.57
C ILE A 539 -30.16 9.39 22.70
N TYR A 540 -29.51 9.13 21.56
CA TYR A 540 -29.76 7.93 20.73
C TYR A 540 -29.24 6.69 21.47
N LYS A 541 -30.08 6.07 22.32
CA LYS A 541 -29.73 4.83 23.05
C LYS A 541 -29.68 3.59 22.16
N ASN A 542 -30.30 3.60 20.97
CA ASN A 542 -30.33 2.45 20.05
C ASN A 542 -29.84 2.88 18.66
N ASN A 543 -28.52 2.83 18.42
CA ASN A 543 -27.95 3.02 17.08
C ASN A 543 -27.44 1.66 16.55
N PRO A 544 -28.10 1.06 15.54
CA PRO A 544 -27.75 -0.28 15.01
C PRO A 544 -26.32 -0.37 14.47
N PHE A 545 -25.67 0.76 14.17
CA PHE A 545 -24.29 0.81 13.70
C PHE A 545 -23.24 0.62 14.82
N ARG A 546 -23.56 0.98 16.07
CA ARG A 546 -22.66 0.73 17.22
C ARG A 546 -22.55 -0.77 17.50
N ASP A 547 -23.67 -1.47 17.44
CA ASP A 547 -23.72 -2.92 17.60
C ASP A 547 -23.12 -3.65 16.40
N LEU A 548 -23.33 -3.17 15.17
CA LEU A 548 -22.64 -3.72 13.99
C LEU A 548 -21.12 -3.56 14.11
N PHE A 549 -20.64 -2.38 14.54
CA PHE A 549 -19.21 -2.10 14.65
C PHE A 549 -18.55 -2.88 15.80
N GLN A 550 -19.19 -2.96 16.98
CA GLN A 550 -18.70 -3.78 18.10
C GLN A 550 -18.80 -5.28 17.81
N LYS A 551 -19.88 -5.75 17.15
CA LYS A 551 -19.98 -7.14 16.69
C LYS A 551 -18.93 -7.46 15.63
N ASN A 552 -18.56 -6.52 14.76
CA ASN A 552 -17.51 -6.72 13.76
C ASN A 552 -16.11 -6.85 14.39
N VAL A 553 -15.77 -6.01 15.38
CA VAL A 553 -14.48 -6.11 16.10
C VAL A 553 -14.41 -7.40 16.92
N ILE A 554 -15.51 -7.81 17.56
CA ILE A 554 -15.56 -9.05 18.34
C ILE A 554 -15.57 -10.29 17.42
N GLN A 555 -16.35 -10.31 16.33
CA GLN A 555 -16.40 -11.43 15.38
C GLN A 555 -15.09 -11.63 14.62
N GLN A 556 -14.33 -10.57 14.32
CA GLN A 556 -13.00 -10.70 13.71
C GLN A 556 -12.02 -11.39 14.67
N ASN A 557 -12.06 -11.06 15.97
CA ASN A 557 -11.21 -11.70 16.98
C ASN A 557 -11.59 -13.17 17.24
N THR A 558 -12.87 -13.53 17.14
CA THR A 558 -13.33 -14.92 17.34
C THR A 558 -13.12 -15.79 16.10
N LYS A 559 -13.26 -15.25 14.87
CA LYS A 559 -13.04 -16.02 13.63
C LYS A 559 -11.58 -16.31 13.33
N ILE A 560 -10.65 -15.40 13.66
CA ILE A 560 -9.21 -15.65 13.54
C ILE A 560 -8.79 -16.81 14.46
N LYS A 561 -9.37 -16.91 15.67
CA LYS A 561 -9.15 -18.08 16.54
C LYS A 561 -9.64 -19.39 15.90
N ASN A 562 -10.78 -19.38 15.21
CA ASN A 562 -11.37 -20.61 14.66
C ASN A 562 -10.77 -21.08 13.32
N LEU A 563 -10.18 -20.18 12.53
CA LEU A 563 -9.54 -20.53 11.24
C LEU A 563 -8.13 -21.11 11.40
N VAL A 564 -7.45 -20.84 12.52
CA VAL A 564 -6.07 -21.32 12.79
C VAL A 564 -6.05 -22.76 13.34
N PHE A 565 -7.19 -23.29 13.82
CA PHE A 565 -7.30 -24.64 14.40
C PHE A 565 -7.78 -25.75 13.45
N GLN A 566 -7.85 -25.51 12.14
CA GLN A 566 -8.06 -26.62 11.20
C GLN A 566 -6.71 -27.11 10.63
N PRO A 567 -6.17 -28.25 11.12
CA PRO A 567 -5.01 -28.85 10.47
C PRO A 567 -5.41 -29.24 9.05
N ARG A 568 -4.71 -28.72 8.04
CA ARG A 568 -4.77 -29.23 6.67
C ARG A 568 -4.32 -30.69 6.72
N LYS A 569 -5.27 -31.62 6.59
CA LYS A 569 -4.94 -33.03 6.31
C LYS A 569 -4.26 -33.08 4.94
N LYS A 570 -3.08 -33.70 4.92
CA LYS A 570 -2.24 -33.94 3.73
C LYS A 570 -2.94 -34.87 2.75
#